data_AF-A0A9E1UZH3-F1
#
_entry.id   AF-A0A9E1UZH3-F1
#
_cell.length_a   1.000
_cell.length_b   1.000
_cell.length_c   1.000
_cell.angle_alpha   90.00
_cell.angle_beta   90.00
_cell.angle_gamma   90.00
#
_symmetry.space_group_name_H-M   'P 1'
#
loop_
_entity.id
_entity.type
_entity.pdbx_description
1 polymer ?
#
loop_
_entity_poly.entity_id
_entity_poly.type
_entity_poly.pdbx_seq_one_letter_code
_entity_poly.pdbx_strand_id
1 'polypeptide(L)'
;MLRAVCRMTFLGAMVAMSANSQDLAAVQVPGTHIQRTMSLLATSTPEKRNKVRVLFYGQSITCQGWWQQVATDLRRRFPDADLDIQNKAIGGFTAPALINTADYDLYPFYPDLLIFHVYGGGNMDKWEAIIRRTRERTAAEILVWTHHWIGRDSDLTESERIRQIAVKYDCGLVDIMPKWQAALKEKGVEPKDVLRDTIHLNEEGCTMLADMIKPFLVH
;
A
#
# COMPACT_ATOMS: atom_id res chain seq x y z
N MET A 1 -30.47 54.23 -9.22
CA MET A 1 -29.85 53.24 -8.32
C MET A 1 -30.01 51.86 -8.94
N LEU A 2 -28.98 51.31 -9.60
CA LEU A 2 -28.90 49.88 -9.90
C LEU A 2 -27.41 49.52 -9.98
N ARG A 3 -26.91 48.75 -9.00
CA ARG A 3 -25.54 48.21 -8.96
C ARG A 3 -25.55 46.86 -9.69
N ALA A 4 -24.83 46.75 -10.79
CA ALA A 4 -24.48 45.45 -11.38
C ALA A 4 -23.13 45.01 -10.79
N VAL A 5 -23.16 44.02 -9.89
CA VAL A 5 -21.96 43.35 -9.38
C VAL A 5 -21.67 42.18 -10.32
N CYS A 6 -20.62 42.31 -11.11
CA CYS A 6 -20.10 41.24 -11.96
C CYS A 6 -19.39 40.22 -11.06
N ARG A 7 -20.01 39.07 -10.80
CA ARG A 7 -19.36 37.91 -10.18
C ARG A 7 -18.52 37.22 -11.24
N MET A 8 -17.20 37.36 -11.14
CA MET A 8 -16.24 36.61 -11.92
C MET A 8 -15.94 35.31 -11.16
N THR A 9 -16.60 34.23 -11.56
CA THR A 9 -16.35 32.87 -11.05
C THR A 9 -15.07 32.34 -11.71
N PHE A 10 -13.99 32.21 -10.93
CA PHE A 10 -12.82 31.44 -11.34
C PHE A 10 -13.18 29.95 -11.27
N LEU A 11 -13.40 29.33 -12.44
CA LEU A 11 -13.46 27.89 -12.57
C LEU A 11 -12.03 27.38 -12.73
N GLY A 12 -11.39 27.02 -11.62
CA GLY A 12 -10.10 26.33 -11.64
C GLY A 12 -10.30 24.91 -12.17
N ALA A 13 -9.86 24.63 -13.39
CA ALA A 13 -9.81 23.29 -13.92
C ALA A 13 -8.73 22.49 -13.18
N MET A 14 -9.12 21.51 -12.37
CA MET A 14 -8.22 20.45 -11.91
C MET A 14 -7.83 19.61 -13.13
N VAL A 15 -6.59 19.77 -13.58
CA VAL A 15 -5.98 18.82 -14.52
C VAL A 15 -5.74 17.53 -13.74
N ALA A 16 -6.50 16.48 -14.06
CA ALA A 16 -6.18 15.14 -13.61
C ALA A 16 -4.84 14.74 -14.27
N MET A 17 -3.75 14.76 -13.49
CA MET A 17 -2.48 14.23 -13.95
C MET A 17 -2.59 12.71 -14.00
N SER A 18 -2.77 12.15 -15.20
CA SER A 18 -2.40 10.76 -15.45
C SER A 18 -0.89 10.63 -15.22
N ALA A 19 -0.46 9.68 -14.38
CA ALA A 19 0.95 9.41 -14.21
C ALA A 19 1.57 9.07 -15.58
N ASN A 20 2.73 9.65 -15.89
CA ASN A 20 3.48 9.27 -17.09
C ASN A 20 3.84 7.78 -16.98
N SER A 21 3.76 7.03 -18.07
CA SER A 21 4.01 5.58 -18.08
C SER A 21 5.42 5.22 -17.61
N GLN A 22 6.39 6.10 -17.86
CA GLN A 22 7.76 5.96 -17.36
C GLN A 22 7.84 6.09 -15.84
N ASP A 23 7.16 7.09 -15.26
CA ASP A 23 7.15 7.33 -13.81
C ASP A 23 6.45 6.16 -13.08
N LEU A 24 5.37 5.65 -13.67
CA LEU A 24 4.68 4.48 -13.15
C LEU A 24 5.58 3.23 -13.17
N ALA A 25 6.30 3.00 -14.28
CA ALA A 25 7.24 1.88 -14.36
C ALA A 25 8.35 1.99 -13.31
N ALA A 26 8.84 3.20 -13.03
CA ALA A 26 9.89 3.44 -12.05
C ALA A 26 9.47 3.03 -10.63
N VAL A 27 8.28 3.44 -10.17
CA VAL A 27 7.79 3.09 -8.82
C VAL A 27 7.45 1.60 -8.65
N GLN A 28 7.32 0.85 -9.75
CA GLN A 28 7.08 -0.59 -9.77
C GLN A 28 8.37 -1.43 -9.77
N VAL A 29 9.55 -0.81 -9.80
CA VAL A 29 10.82 -1.53 -9.68
C VAL A 29 11.02 -1.97 -8.22
N PRO A 30 11.25 -3.27 -7.95
CA PRO A 30 11.55 -3.77 -6.60
C PRO A 30 12.60 -2.95 -5.84
N GLY A 31 12.38 -2.69 -4.54
CA GLY A 31 13.27 -1.89 -3.70
C GLY A 31 13.13 -0.37 -3.87
N THR A 32 12.41 0.10 -4.88
CA THR A 32 12.26 1.54 -5.14
C THR A 32 11.47 2.24 -4.04
N HIS A 33 12.00 3.39 -3.60
CA HIS A 33 11.50 4.24 -2.51
C HIS A 33 11.41 3.59 -1.12
N ILE A 34 12.08 2.45 -0.94
CA ILE A 34 12.24 1.77 0.35
C ILE A 34 13.71 1.44 0.66
N GLN A 35 14.64 2.04 -0.08
CA GLN A 35 16.06 1.68 -0.06
C GLN A 35 16.68 1.87 1.33
N ARG A 36 16.32 2.93 2.06
CA ARG A 36 16.94 3.20 3.37
C ARG A 36 16.61 2.07 4.35
N THR A 37 15.36 1.66 4.40
CA THR A 37 14.92 0.57 5.29
C THR A 37 15.55 -0.74 4.88
N MET A 38 15.57 -1.04 3.58
CA MET A 38 16.17 -2.26 3.08
C MET A 38 17.69 -2.29 3.31
N SER A 39 18.38 -1.13 3.26
CA SER A 39 19.80 -1.02 3.64
C SER A 39 20.03 -1.29 5.12
N LEU A 40 19.17 -0.79 6.02
CA LEU A 40 19.29 -1.09 7.45
C LEU A 40 19.17 -2.60 7.72
N LEU A 41 18.25 -3.27 7.03
CA LEU A 41 18.09 -4.72 7.10
C LEU A 41 19.32 -5.45 6.56
N ALA A 42 19.75 -5.13 5.33
CA ALA A 42 20.83 -5.80 4.63
C ALA A 42 22.22 -5.57 5.27
N THR A 43 22.41 -4.47 5.99
CA THR A 43 23.69 -4.12 6.64
C THR A 43 23.73 -4.42 8.14
N SER A 44 22.71 -5.13 8.65
CA SER A 44 22.75 -5.63 10.03
C SER A 44 23.72 -6.80 10.15
N THR A 45 24.46 -6.87 11.25
CA THR A 45 25.38 -7.97 11.59
C THR A 45 25.16 -8.39 13.05
N PRO A 46 25.71 -9.53 13.51
CA PRO A 46 25.62 -9.94 14.90
C PRO A 46 26.13 -8.87 15.89
N GLU A 47 27.15 -8.10 15.51
CA GLU A 47 27.75 -7.02 16.32
C GLU A 47 26.98 -5.70 16.21
N LYS A 48 26.26 -5.49 15.10
CA LYS A 48 25.48 -4.28 14.84
C LYS A 48 24.10 -4.65 14.29
N ARG A 49 23.17 -4.90 15.21
CA ARG A 49 21.77 -5.16 14.89
C ARG A 49 21.02 -3.85 14.69
N ASN A 50 20.81 -3.44 13.43
CA ASN A 50 20.03 -2.23 13.19
C ASN A 50 18.57 -2.48 13.56
N LYS A 51 17.96 -1.56 14.29
CA LYS A 51 16.54 -1.62 14.60
C LYS A 51 15.72 -1.14 13.42
N VAL A 52 14.72 -1.93 13.04
CA VAL A 52 13.80 -1.62 11.93
C VAL A 52 12.36 -1.91 12.35
N ARG A 53 11.50 -0.89 12.27
CA ARG A 53 10.06 -0.97 12.52
C ARG A 53 9.30 -1.12 11.21
N VAL A 54 8.60 -2.24 11.05
CA VAL A 54 7.74 -2.49 9.89
C VAL A 54 6.29 -2.53 10.34
N LEU A 55 5.44 -1.70 9.71
CA LEU A 55 4.01 -1.67 10.00
C LEU A 55 3.21 -2.11 8.79
N PHE A 56 2.41 -3.16 8.96
CA PHE A 56 1.28 -3.47 8.10
C PHE A 56 0.07 -2.66 8.57
N TYR A 57 -0.48 -1.81 7.72
CA TYR A 57 -1.65 -0.99 8.05
C TYR A 57 -2.69 -1.03 6.92
N GLY A 58 -3.96 -1.01 7.29
CA GLY A 58 -5.02 -1.25 6.32
C GLY A 58 -6.30 -1.75 6.94
N GLN A 59 -7.02 -2.57 6.17
CA GLN A 59 -8.29 -3.16 6.58
C GLN A 59 -8.27 -4.69 6.67
N SER A 60 -9.45 -5.31 6.59
CA SER A 60 -9.64 -6.76 6.75
C SER A 60 -8.74 -7.63 5.85
N ILE A 61 -8.40 -7.20 4.63
CA ILE A 61 -7.47 -7.94 3.77
C ILE A 61 -6.05 -7.90 4.36
N THR A 62 -5.60 -6.75 4.84
CA THR A 62 -4.30 -6.60 5.52
C THR A 62 -4.25 -7.38 6.83
N CYS A 63 -5.38 -7.63 7.51
CA CYS A 63 -5.43 -8.48 8.70
C CYS A 63 -5.16 -9.98 8.41
N GLN A 64 -5.28 -10.44 7.15
CA GLN A 64 -5.21 -11.86 6.82
C GLN A 64 -3.79 -12.43 6.81
N GLY A 65 -3.66 -13.76 6.70
CA GLY A 65 -2.43 -14.53 6.92
C GLY A 65 -1.18 -14.16 6.09
N TRP A 66 -1.34 -13.36 5.03
CA TRP A 66 -0.25 -13.02 4.11
C TRP A 66 0.84 -12.16 4.77
N TRP A 67 0.49 -11.27 5.71
CA TRP A 67 1.48 -10.41 6.36
C TRP A 67 2.45 -11.23 7.23
N GLN A 68 1.98 -12.32 7.85
CA GLN A 68 2.83 -13.23 8.63
C GLN A 68 3.82 -13.96 7.71
N GLN A 69 3.42 -14.30 6.49
CA GLN A 69 4.33 -14.91 5.51
C GLN A 69 5.42 -13.91 5.09
N VAL A 70 5.06 -12.64 4.87
CA VAL A 70 6.03 -11.58 4.57
C VAL A 70 6.95 -11.31 5.76
N ALA A 71 6.41 -11.25 6.98
CA ALA A 71 7.20 -11.05 8.20
C ALA A 71 8.16 -12.21 8.47
N THR A 72 7.72 -13.45 8.24
CA THR A 72 8.55 -14.65 8.33
C THR A 72 9.68 -14.60 7.30
N ASP A 73 9.37 -14.21 6.07
CA ASP A 73 10.38 -14.05 5.02
C ASP A 73 11.43 -12.99 5.38
N LEU A 74 11.01 -11.83 5.88
CA LEU A 74 11.93 -10.77 6.33
C LEU A 74 12.86 -11.25 7.45
N ARG A 75 12.30 -11.89 8.49
CA ARG A 75 13.11 -12.44 9.59
C ARG A 75 14.10 -13.51 9.13
N ARG A 76 13.70 -14.32 8.15
CA ARG A 76 14.54 -15.37 7.57
C ARG A 76 15.68 -14.78 6.74
N ARG A 77 15.41 -13.75 5.92
CA ARG A 77 16.40 -13.12 5.05
C ARG A 77 17.34 -12.17 5.79
N PHE A 78 16.88 -11.57 6.88
CA PHE A 78 17.63 -10.58 7.67
C PHE A 78 17.66 -10.97 9.16
N PRO A 79 18.28 -12.11 9.52
CA PRO A 79 18.24 -12.64 10.89
C PRO A 79 18.96 -11.73 11.91
N ASP A 80 19.94 -10.95 11.44
CA ASP A 80 20.75 -10.09 12.30
C ASP A 80 20.09 -8.74 12.61
N ALA A 81 19.07 -8.34 11.85
CA ALA A 81 18.32 -7.11 12.15
C ALA A 81 17.49 -7.26 13.44
N ASP A 82 17.29 -6.15 14.17
CA ASP A 82 16.32 -6.06 15.27
C ASP A 82 14.96 -5.61 14.72
N LEU A 83 14.13 -6.60 14.35
CA LEU A 83 12.87 -6.40 13.64
C LEU A 83 11.67 -6.28 14.59
N ASP A 84 11.09 -5.08 14.66
CA ASP A 84 9.77 -4.83 15.27
C ASP A 84 8.71 -4.77 14.15
N ILE A 85 8.05 -5.90 13.92
CA ILE A 85 7.04 -6.04 12.86
C ILE A 85 5.66 -6.15 13.49
N GLN A 86 4.78 -5.20 13.18
CA GLN A 86 3.42 -5.16 13.70
C GLN A 86 2.39 -5.07 12.57
N ASN A 87 1.19 -5.59 12.84
CA ASN A 87 0.03 -5.37 12.02
C ASN A 87 -1.05 -4.66 12.85
N LYS A 88 -1.38 -3.44 12.45
CA LYS A 88 -2.44 -2.64 13.09
C LYS A 88 -3.62 -2.40 12.15
N ALA A 89 -3.81 -3.25 11.15
CA ALA A 89 -4.96 -3.17 10.26
C ALA A 89 -6.28 -3.43 11.00
N ILE A 90 -7.35 -2.75 10.56
CA ILE A 90 -8.65 -2.75 11.23
C ILE A 90 -9.73 -3.27 10.28
N GLY A 91 -10.32 -4.42 10.60
CA GLY A 91 -11.41 -5.00 9.82
C GLY A 91 -12.63 -4.06 9.72
N GLY A 92 -13.27 -4.02 8.54
CA GLY A 92 -14.47 -3.20 8.31
C GLY A 92 -14.23 -1.71 8.05
N PHE A 93 -12.97 -1.24 8.11
CA PHE A 93 -12.64 0.16 7.89
C PHE A 93 -12.22 0.40 6.44
N THR A 94 -12.85 1.35 5.77
CA THR A 94 -12.34 1.94 4.52
C THR A 94 -11.53 3.21 4.83
N ALA A 95 -10.91 3.82 3.82
CA ALA A 95 -10.06 5.00 4.02
C ALA A 95 -10.69 6.13 4.87
N PRO A 96 -11.98 6.49 4.74
CA PRO A 96 -12.64 7.50 5.57
C PRO A 96 -12.64 7.21 7.07
N ALA A 97 -12.74 5.94 7.47
CA ALA A 97 -12.71 5.53 8.86
C ALA A 97 -11.26 5.40 9.34
N LEU A 98 -10.42 4.73 8.56
CA LEU A 98 -9.04 4.39 8.91
C LEU A 98 -8.13 5.62 9.11
N ILE A 99 -8.39 6.72 8.39
CA ILE A 99 -7.60 7.94 8.57
C ILE A 99 -7.72 8.54 9.99
N ASN A 100 -8.85 8.31 10.68
CA ASN A 100 -9.05 8.84 12.03
C ASN A 100 -8.31 8.01 13.09
N THR A 101 -8.09 6.72 12.83
CA THR A 101 -7.36 5.82 13.73
C THR A 101 -5.85 5.95 13.58
N ALA A 102 -5.39 6.41 12.42
CA ALA A 102 -3.97 6.63 12.14
C ALA A 102 -3.28 7.56 13.17
N ASP A 103 -4.02 8.47 13.81
CA ASP A 103 -3.56 9.33 14.90
C ASP A 103 -3.08 8.60 16.15
N TYR A 104 -3.56 7.38 16.37
CA TYR A 104 -3.24 6.56 17.53
C TYR A 104 -2.43 5.31 17.15
N ASP A 105 -2.62 4.81 15.93
CA ASP A 105 -2.02 3.54 15.51
C ASP A 105 -0.72 3.73 14.73
N LEU A 106 -0.81 4.51 13.64
CA LEU A 106 0.20 4.62 12.59
C LEU A 106 1.27 5.64 12.96
N TYR A 107 0.87 6.90 13.18
CA TYR A 107 1.84 7.97 13.37
C TYR A 107 2.62 7.82 14.69
N PRO A 108 2.01 7.44 15.82
CA PRO A 108 2.75 7.19 17.06
C PRO A 108 3.66 5.95 17.00
N PHE A 109 3.35 4.95 16.17
CA PHE A 109 4.24 3.81 15.96
C PHE A 109 5.54 4.21 15.27
N TYR A 110 5.45 5.22 14.39
CA TYR A 110 6.58 5.82 13.68
C TYR A 110 7.42 4.74 12.95
N PRO A 111 6.83 4.05 11.94
CA PRO A 111 7.52 2.97 11.25
C PRO A 111 8.69 3.49 10.40
N ASP A 112 9.71 2.66 10.21
CA ASP A 112 10.71 2.86 9.16
C ASP A 112 10.13 2.51 7.79
N LEU A 113 9.33 1.43 7.73
CA LEU A 113 8.59 0.98 6.56
C LEU A 113 7.10 0.79 6.87
N LEU A 114 6.26 1.48 6.12
CA LEU A 114 4.81 1.27 6.08
C LEU A 114 4.45 0.43 4.85
N ILE A 115 3.87 -0.76 5.07
CA ILE A 115 3.25 -1.58 4.03
C ILE A 115 1.74 -1.38 4.12
N PHE A 116 1.16 -0.69 3.14
CA PHE A 116 -0.19 -0.12 3.26
C PHE A 116 -1.14 -0.49 2.14
N HIS A 117 -2.36 -0.84 2.54
CA HIS A 117 -3.52 -0.93 1.64
C HIS A 117 -4.82 -0.81 2.40
N VAL A 118 -5.75 -0.03 1.84
CA VAL A 118 -7.15 0.03 2.25
C VAL A 118 -8.01 0.27 1.03
N TYR A 119 -9.27 -0.14 1.04
CA TYR A 119 -10.23 0.28 0.02
C TYR A 119 -10.66 1.73 0.24
N GLY A 120 -10.80 2.48 -0.85
CA GLY A 120 -11.18 3.88 -0.80
C GLY A 120 -12.59 4.08 -0.26
N GLY A 121 -13.48 3.11 -0.49
CA GLY A 121 -14.88 3.18 -0.08
C GLY A 121 -15.60 4.36 -0.75
N GLY A 122 -15.22 4.67 -1.99
CA GLY A 122 -15.72 5.84 -2.72
C GLY A 122 -15.06 7.16 -2.33
N ASN A 123 -14.00 7.16 -1.50
CA ASN A 123 -13.32 8.38 -1.07
C ASN A 123 -11.79 8.22 -1.11
N MET A 124 -11.25 8.29 -2.32
CA MET A 124 -9.80 8.24 -2.54
C MET A 124 -9.06 9.48 -2.01
N ASP A 125 -9.74 10.60 -1.75
CA ASP A 125 -9.10 11.77 -1.12
C ASP A 125 -8.68 11.46 0.33
N LYS A 126 -9.47 10.65 1.05
CA LYS A 126 -9.07 10.16 2.38
C LYS A 126 -7.93 9.13 2.29
N TRP A 127 -7.94 8.30 1.25
CA TRP A 127 -6.84 7.36 0.99
C TRP A 127 -5.53 8.13 0.78
N GLU A 128 -5.54 9.12 -0.12
CA GLU A 128 -4.40 9.97 -0.40
C GLU A 128 -3.95 10.77 0.83
N ALA A 129 -4.91 11.26 1.62
CA ALA A 129 -4.60 11.98 2.86
C ALA A 129 -3.87 11.11 3.90
N ILE A 130 -4.08 9.79 3.93
CA ILE A 130 -3.28 8.90 4.79
C ILE A 130 -1.83 8.91 4.34
N ILE A 131 -1.55 8.75 3.04
CA ILE A 131 -0.18 8.78 2.48
C ILE A 131 0.48 10.13 2.76
N ARG A 132 -0.19 11.23 2.42
CA ARG A 132 0.31 12.58 2.64
C ARG A 132 0.65 12.82 4.12
N ARG A 133 -0.27 12.49 5.03
CA ARG A 133 -0.05 12.67 6.48
C ARG A 133 1.05 11.78 7.03
N THR A 134 1.25 10.58 6.50
CA THR A 134 2.40 9.75 6.86
C THR A 134 3.70 10.47 6.51
N ARG A 135 3.83 11.01 5.29
CA ARG A 135 5.01 11.80 4.89
C ARG A 135 5.21 13.06 5.74
N GLU A 136 4.12 13.72 6.14
CA GLU A 136 4.17 14.94 6.96
C GLU A 136 4.58 14.69 8.42
N ARG A 137 4.36 13.48 8.93
CA ARG A 137 4.44 13.20 10.38
C ARG A 137 5.46 12.14 10.75
N THR A 138 5.93 11.37 9.79
CA THR A 138 6.92 10.34 10.02
C THR A 138 8.00 10.39 8.94
N ALA A 139 9.10 9.70 9.20
CA ALA A 139 10.14 9.49 8.21
C ALA A 139 9.92 8.18 7.42
N ALA A 140 8.73 7.57 7.47
CA ALA A 140 8.48 6.25 6.91
C ALA A 140 8.70 6.24 5.40
N GLU A 141 9.40 5.21 4.93
CA GLU A 141 9.28 4.75 3.55
C GLU A 141 7.98 3.98 3.40
N ILE A 142 7.35 4.06 2.23
CA ILE A 142 5.98 3.59 2.03
C ILE A 142 5.94 2.65 0.84
N LEU A 143 5.51 1.42 1.08
CA LEU A 143 5.15 0.44 0.06
C LEU A 143 3.63 0.32 0.02
N VAL A 144 3.03 0.70 -1.10
CA VAL A 144 1.60 0.52 -1.35
C VAL A 144 1.39 -0.59 -2.36
N TRP A 145 0.17 -1.11 -2.42
CA TRP A 145 -0.23 -2.06 -3.45
C TRP A 145 -1.64 -1.76 -3.96
N THR A 146 -1.95 -2.17 -5.20
CA THR A 146 -3.29 -1.97 -5.82
C THR A 146 -4.29 -3.03 -5.34
N HIS A 147 -5.58 -2.88 -5.64
CA HIS A 147 -6.55 -3.94 -5.29
C HIS A 147 -6.24 -5.28 -5.97
N HIS A 148 -6.60 -6.39 -5.32
CA HIS A 148 -6.73 -7.67 -6.00
C HIS A 148 -8.02 -7.69 -6.84
N TRP A 149 -8.01 -8.40 -7.96
CA TRP A 149 -9.14 -8.43 -8.89
C TRP A 149 -10.22 -9.39 -8.41
N ILE A 150 -11.43 -8.87 -8.16
CA ILE A 150 -12.62 -9.66 -7.83
C ILE A 150 -13.80 -9.44 -8.78
N GLY A 151 -13.57 -8.77 -9.92
CA GLY A 151 -14.62 -8.55 -10.93
C GLY A 151 -15.39 -7.25 -10.83
N ARG A 152 -14.91 -6.21 -10.11
CA ARG A 152 -15.63 -4.95 -9.94
C ARG A 152 -14.89 -3.77 -10.58
N ASP A 153 -15.63 -2.91 -11.27
CA ASP A 153 -15.09 -1.69 -11.90
C ASP A 153 -14.47 -0.70 -10.89
N SER A 154 -14.99 -0.68 -9.66
CA SER A 154 -14.41 0.10 -8.57
C SER A 154 -12.98 -0.31 -8.26
N ASP A 155 -12.64 -1.60 -8.38
CA ASP A 155 -11.29 -2.09 -8.10
C ASP A 155 -10.32 -1.52 -9.14
N LEU A 156 -10.71 -1.48 -10.42
CA LEU A 156 -9.91 -0.88 -11.50
C LEU A 156 -9.68 0.61 -11.25
N THR A 157 -10.77 1.32 -10.95
CA THR A 157 -10.76 2.78 -10.78
C THR A 157 -9.95 3.20 -9.55
N GLU A 158 -10.14 2.54 -8.40
CA GLU A 158 -9.37 2.83 -7.19
C GLU A 158 -7.90 2.40 -7.35
N SER A 159 -7.61 1.27 -8.03
CA SER A 159 -6.23 0.86 -8.32
C SER A 159 -5.49 1.89 -9.19
N GLU A 160 -6.16 2.47 -10.16
CA GLU A 160 -5.59 3.54 -10.97
C GLU A 160 -5.27 4.78 -10.12
N ARG A 161 -6.14 5.13 -9.16
CA ARG A 161 -5.83 6.21 -8.20
C ARG A 161 -4.66 5.86 -7.30
N ILE A 162 -4.52 4.60 -6.85
CA ILE A 162 -3.37 4.15 -6.07
C ILE A 162 -2.07 4.32 -6.86
N ARG A 163 -2.05 3.96 -8.16
CA ARG A 163 -0.90 4.16 -9.04
C ARG A 163 -0.48 5.63 -9.14
N GLN A 164 -1.45 6.51 -9.38
CA GLN A 164 -1.22 7.96 -9.45
C GLN A 164 -0.67 8.51 -8.14
N ILE A 165 -1.20 8.08 -7.00
CA ILE A 165 -0.74 8.53 -5.68
C ILE A 165 0.65 7.98 -5.38
N ALA A 166 0.96 6.73 -5.76
CA ALA A 166 2.28 6.16 -5.57
C ALA A 166 3.36 6.97 -6.30
N VAL A 167 3.10 7.36 -7.56
CA VAL A 167 3.98 8.25 -8.32
C VAL A 167 4.07 9.63 -7.68
N LYS A 168 2.93 10.23 -7.30
CA LYS A 168 2.90 11.58 -6.72
C LYS A 168 3.68 11.72 -5.40
N TYR A 169 3.74 10.66 -4.60
CA TYR A 169 4.32 10.68 -3.25
C TYR A 169 5.56 9.79 -3.10
N ASP A 170 6.17 9.41 -4.22
CA ASP A 170 7.39 8.59 -4.26
C ASP A 170 7.25 7.33 -3.40
N CYS A 171 6.13 6.61 -3.53
CA CYS A 171 5.93 5.34 -2.83
C CYS A 171 6.44 4.18 -3.70
N GLY A 172 6.99 3.15 -3.05
CA GLY A 172 7.13 1.86 -3.71
C GLY A 172 5.74 1.31 -4.05
N LEU A 173 5.58 0.69 -5.21
CA LEU A 173 4.30 0.18 -5.67
C LEU A 173 4.39 -1.28 -6.08
N VAL A 174 3.61 -2.13 -5.43
CA VAL A 174 3.31 -3.48 -5.95
C VAL A 174 1.99 -3.43 -6.72
N ASP A 175 2.07 -3.47 -8.06
CA ASP A 175 0.88 -3.51 -8.92
C ASP A 175 0.26 -4.92 -8.90
N ILE A 176 -0.45 -5.21 -7.81
CA ILE A 176 -1.07 -6.51 -7.53
C ILE A 176 -2.14 -6.86 -8.56
N MET A 177 -2.90 -5.89 -9.05
CA MET A 177 -4.04 -6.16 -9.93
C MET A 177 -3.68 -6.96 -11.19
N PRO A 178 -2.73 -6.50 -12.04
CA PRO A 178 -2.32 -7.26 -13.21
C PRO A 178 -1.61 -8.58 -12.84
N LYS A 179 -0.81 -8.58 -11.77
CA LYS A 179 -0.12 -9.80 -11.28
C LYS A 179 -1.13 -10.87 -10.83
N TRP A 180 -2.19 -10.45 -10.15
CA TRP A 180 -3.28 -11.30 -9.68
C TRP A 180 -4.06 -11.89 -10.84
N GLN A 181 -4.47 -11.06 -11.80
CA GLN A 181 -5.16 -11.52 -13.01
C GLN A 181 -4.31 -12.50 -13.83
N ALA A 182 -3.01 -12.23 -13.96
CA ALA A 182 -2.09 -13.14 -14.64
C ALA A 182 -1.98 -14.49 -13.90
N ALA A 183 -1.84 -14.48 -12.57
CA ALA A 183 -1.74 -15.70 -11.77
C ALA A 183 -3.01 -16.54 -11.81
N LEU A 184 -4.19 -15.91 -11.76
CA LEU A 184 -5.48 -16.60 -11.94
C LEU A 184 -5.55 -17.30 -13.30
N LYS A 185 -5.18 -16.58 -14.37
CA LYS A 185 -5.16 -17.10 -15.73
C LYS A 185 -4.19 -18.26 -15.90
N GLU A 186 -2.98 -18.15 -15.34
CA GLU A 186 -1.95 -19.19 -15.40
C GLU A 186 -2.40 -20.47 -14.68
N LYS A 187 -3.06 -20.32 -13.53
CA LYS A 187 -3.61 -21.45 -12.75
C LYS A 187 -4.90 -22.03 -13.34
N GLY A 188 -5.55 -21.31 -14.26
CA GLY A 188 -6.86 -21.70 -14.80
C GLY A 188 -7.99 -21.65 -13.76
N VAL A 189 -7.89 -20.72 -12.80
CA VAL A 189 -8.87 -20.55 -11.71
C VAL A 189 -9.55 -19.19 -11.79
N GLU A 190 -10.75 -19.11 -11.24
CA GLU A 190 -11.53 -17.87 -11.14
C GLU A 190 -11.23 -17.14 -9.82
N PRO A 191 -11.53 -15.82 -9.70
CA PRO A 191 -11.30 -15.09 -8.45
C PRO A 191 -11.88 -15.78 -7.22
N LYS A 192 -13.08 -16.34 -7.30
CA LYS A 192 -13.76 -17.03 -6.18
C LYS A 192 -12.95 -18.22 -5.62
N ASP A 193 -12.09 -18.84 -6.42
CA ASP A 193 -11.35 -20.04 -6.02
C ASP A 193 -10.18 -19.70 -5.07
N VAL A 194 -9.74 -18.43 -5.03
CA VAL A 194 -8.71 -17.91 -4.13
C VAL A 194 -9.29 -16.99 -3.04
N LEU A 195 -10.62 -16.96 -2.93
CA LEU A 195 -11.36 -16.21 -1.91
C LEU A 195 -12.11 -17.18 -1.00
N ARG A 196 -12.29 -16.79 0.26
CA ARG A 196 -13.17 -17.51 1.20
C ARG A 196 -14.62 -17.02 1.15
N ASP A 197 -14.80 -15.78 0.70
CA ASP A 197 -16.08 -15.10 0.52
C ASP A 197 -16.02 -14.21 -0.73
N THR A 198 -16.79 -13.14 -0.81
CA THR A 198 -16.82 -12.28 -2.00
C THR A 198 -15.60 -11.37 -2.16
N ILE A 199 -14.76 -11.22 -1.14
CA ILE A 199 -13.60 -10.31 -1.18
C ILE A 199 -12.38 -10.77 -0.38
N HIS A 200 -12.58 -11.50 0.72
CA HIS A 200 -11.48 -11.93 1.58
C HIS A 200 -10.80 -13.17 1.01
N LEU A 201 -9.49 -13.18 1.10
CA LEU A 201 -8.64 -14.23 0.58
C LEU A 201 -8.85 -15.54 1.36
N ASN A 202 -8.76 -16.68 0.69
CA ASN A 202 -8.51 -17.95 1.38
C ASN A 202 -6.99 -18.12 1.62
N GLU A 203 -6.56 -19.32 2.01
CA GLU A 203 -5.13 -19.60 2.26
C GLU A 203 -4.27 -19.44 0.99
N GLU A 204 -4.74 -19.95 -0.15
CA GLU A 204 -4.04 -19.79 -1.43
C GLU A 204 -3.96 -18.32 -1.85
N GLY A 205 -5.05 -17.57 -1.73
CA GLY A 205 -5.06 -16.14 -2.01
C GLY A 205 -4.08 -15.37 -1.11
N CYS A 206 -3.99 -15.72 0.18
CA CYS A 206 -3.01 -15.11 1.08
C CYS A 206 -1.57 -15.41 0.62
N THR A 207 -1.29 -16.65 0.22
CA THR A 207 0.03 -17.04 -0.30
C THR A 207 0.37 -16.29 -1.59
N MET A 208 -0.57 -16.21 -2.53
CA MET A 208 -0.40 -15.44 -3.77
C MET A 208 -0.08 -13.97 -3.49
N LEU A 209 -0.82 -13.33 -2.59
CA LEU A 209 -0.57 -11.93 -2.24
C LEU A 209 0.82 -11.78 -1.61
N ALA A 210 1.18 -12.65 -0.66
CA ALA A 210 2.49 -12.62 -0.02
C ALA A 210 3.63 -12.79 -1.04
N ASP A 211 3.50 -13.71 -2.00
CA ASP A 211 4.51 -14.00 -3.01
C ASP A 211 4.66 -12.88 -4.05
N MET A 212 3.64 -12.06 -4.24
CA MET A 212 3.75 -10.85 -5.06
C MET A 212 4.40 -9.69 -4.31
N ILE A 213 4.26 -9.61 -2.97
CA ILE A 213 4.83 -8.55 -2.13
C ILE A 213 6.31 -8.82 -1.81
N LYS A 214 6.68 -10.04 -1.38
CA LYS A 214 8.05 -10.38 -0.94
C LYS A 214 9.15 -9.91 -1.91
N PRO A 215 9.02 -10.08 -3.25
CA PRO A 215 10.06 -9.69 -4.20
C PRO A 215 10.36 -8.20 -4.24
N PHE A 216 9.45 -7.35 -3.74
CA PHE A 216 9.65 -5.90 -3.69
C PHE A 216 10.47 -5.45 -2.48
N LEU A 217 10.57 -6.29 -1.45
CA LEU A 217 11.31 -6.00 -0.22
C LEU A 217 12.77 -6.43 -0.38
N VAL A 218 13.50 -5.71 -1.23
CA VAL A 218 14.90 -5.98 -1.61
C VAL A 218 15.77 -4.73 -1.48
N HIS A 219 17.06 -4.96 -1.24
CA HIS A 219 18.10 -3.93 -1.19
C HIS A 219 18.78 -3.80 -2.55
#